data_AF-A0ABD3J8X6-F1
#
_entry.id   AF-A0ABD3J8X6-F1
#
_cell.length_a   1.000
_cell.length_b   1.000
_cell.length_c   1.000
_cell.angle_alpha   90.00
_cell.angle_beta   90.00
_cell.angle_gamma   90.00
#
_symmetry.space_group_name_H-M   'P 1'
#
loop_
_entity.id
_entity.type
_entity.pdbx_description
1 polymer ?
#
loop_
_entity_poly.entity_id
_entity_poly.type
_entity_poly.pdbx_seq_one_letter_code
_entity_poly.pdbx_strand_id
1 'polypeptide(L)'
;MAASRLSSAIAVAAAAASLSTLSTRAYADAPFRFPGFYSSAPPPPPSQRAEDAPPDAASPAKPEPPEEPRGAGFDPEALERGAKALREINSSPHAKQVFEVMRKQEQNRLAEVAAEKVHYELIQAQTDIDRQRKLAEEQRNLVQQQAQAKAQMLRYEDELARKRMQTDHEAQRRHNAELVQMQEESSVRKEQQKRATEEQIQAQQRQTEKERAEIDRETIRVKAMAEAEGRAHEAKLTEDHNRRMLIERINGEREKWLAAINTLFSHIEGGFRILLNDRNTLVMTVGGATALAAGIYTTREGARVTWGYINRILGQPSLIRESSISKFPWSGLVSRGGNKLMNYSTAAAAGSTVLSENKSGLGNIVLHPSLQKRIEQLARATANTKAHEAPFRNMLFYGPPGTGKTMVAREIARKSGLDYAMMTGGDVAPLGPQAVTKIHQIFDWAKKSKKGLLLFIDEADAFLCE
;
A
#
# COMPACT_ATOMS: atom_id res chain seq x y z
N MET A 1 57.10 -4.00 -39.52
CA MET A 1 57.37 -4.80 -38.30
C MET A 1 56.03 -5.44 -37.92
N ALA A 2 55.78 -6.73 -38.19
CA ALA A 2 56.37 -7.93 -37.59
C ALA A 2 55.94 -8.14 -36.12
N ALA A 3 55.48 -9.32 -35.68
CA ALA A 3 55.02 -10.52 -36.39
C ALA A 3 54.33 -11.52 -35.42
N SER A 4 53.30 -12.26 -35.89
CA SER A 4 52.90 -13.62 -35.42
C SER A 4 52.36 -13.75 -33.97
N ARG A 5 51.58 -14.75 -33.55
CA ARG A 5 51.16 -16.09 -34.06
C ARG A 5 49.65 -16.28 -33.74
N LEU A 6 48.78 -16.98 -34.49
CA LEU A 6 48.68 -18.45 -34.72
C LEU A 6 48.81 -19.24 -33.39
N SER A 7 47.94 -20.18 -32.96
CA SER A 7 47.08 -21.19 -33.62
C SER A 7 45.91 -21.54 -32.64
N SER A 8 44.92 -22.42 -32.86
CA SER A 8 44.60 -23.42 -33.90
C SER A 8 43.10 -23.75 -33.85
N ALA A 9 42.55 -24.29 -34.95
CA ALA A 9 41.16 -24.73 -35.05
C ALA A 9 40.99 -26.26 -34.86
N ILE A 10 39.76 -26.74 -35.07
CA ILE A 10 39.32 -28.14 -35.31
C ILE A 10 38.99 -29.00 -34.07
N ALA A 11 37.68 -29.21 -33.87
CA ALA A 11 37.08 -30.54 -33.65
C ALA A 11 35.63 -30.51 -34.21
N VAL A 12 35.23 -31.56 -34.93
CA VAL A 12 33.96 -31.66 -35.69
C VAL A 12 33.30 -33.01 -35.42
N ALA A 13 31.97 -33.02 -35.27
CA ALA A 13 31.09 -34.20 -35.14
C ALA A 13 31.40 -35.12 -33.93
N ALA A 14 30.55 -36.03 -33.45
CA ALA A 14 29.15 -36.41 -33.73
C ALA A 14 28.50 -36.71 -32.34
N ALA A 15 27.29 -37.24 -32.14
CA ALA A 15 26.24 -37.78 -33.00
C ALA A 15 24.88 -37.66 -32.26
N ALA A 16 23.77 -37.73 -32.99
CA ALA A 16 22.49 -38.09 -32.39
C ALA A 16 22.46 -39.62 -32.19
N ALA A 17 22.08 -40.08 -30.99
CA ALA A 17 21.67 -41.47 -30.75
C ALA A 17 20.64 -41.53 -29.63
N SER A 18 19.43 -41.93 -29.99
CA SER A 18 18.35 -42.29 -29.07
C SER A 18 18.69 -43.53 -28.25
N LEU A 19 18.27 -43.59 -26.99
CA LEU A 19 17.81 -44.86 -26.41
C LEU A 19 16.83 -44.65 -25.26
N SER A 20 15.59 -45.04 -25.53
CA SER A 20 14.50 -45.16 -24.58
C SER A 20 14.47 -46.56 -23.95
N THR A 21 14.60 -46.65 -22.63
CA THR A 21 14.05 -47.71 -21.76
C THR A 21 13.87 -47.09 -20.38
N LEU A 22 12.65 -47.04 -19.81
CA LEU A 22 12.08 -48.11 -18.98
C LEU A 22 13.06 -48.56 -17.87
N SER A 23 12.75 -48.46 -16.57
CA SER A 23 11.42 -48.32 -15.95
C SER A 23 11.53 -48.11 -14.43
N THR A 24 10.62 -47.34 -13.83
CA THR A 24 10.15 -47.61 -12.46
C THR A 24 8.65 -47.27 -12.35
N ARG A 25 7.80 -48.29 -12.48
CA ARG A 25 6.37 -48.18 -12.15
C ARG A 25 6.22 -48.20 -10.63
N ALA A 26 5.31 -47.37 -10.11
CA ALA A 26 4.49 -47.74 -8.96
C ALA A 26 3.05 -47.79 -9.47
N TYR A 27 2.42 -48.97 -9.37
CA TYR A 27 1.08 -49.26 -9.86
C TYR A 27 0.19 -49.46 -8.63
N ALA A 28 -0.97 -48.79 -8.58
CA ALA A 28 -2.03 -49.11 -7.63
C ALA A 28 -3.25 -49.49 -8.49
N ASP A 29 -3.54 -50.78 -8.52
CA ASP A 29 -4.48 -51.37 -9.47
C ASP A 29 -5.90 -51.49 -8.91
N ALA A 30 -6.85 -51.66 -9.82
CA ALA A 30 -8.26 -52.02 -9.62
C ALA A 30 -9.22 -51.00 -8.95
N PRO A 31 -10.36 -50.66 -9.60
CA PRO A 31 -11.49 -50.04 -8.92
C PRO A 31 -12.25 -51.09 -8.10
N PHE A 32 -12.42 -50.85 -6.80
CA PHE A 32 -13.28 -51.69 -5.96
C PHE A 32 -14.75 -51.57 -6.40
N ARG A 33 -15.37 -52.73 -6.69
CA ARG A 33 -16.79 -52.88 -7.05
C ARG A 33 -17.47 -53.77 -6.02
N PHE A 34 -18.41 -53.22 -5.25
CA PHE A 34 -19.36 -53.94 -4.40
C PHE A 34 -20.67 -53.11 -4.25
N PRO A 35 -21.79 -53.66 -3.73
CA PRO A 35 -23.06 -53.72 -4.48
C PRO A 35 -24.11 -52.64 -4.12
N GLY A 36 -25.32 -52.78 -4.69
CA GLY A 36 -26.51 -51.94 -4.43
C GLY A 36 -27.04 -52.01 -2.98
N PHE A 37 -28.18 -51.42 -2.62
CA PHE A 37 -29.42 -51.09 -3.37
C PHE A 37 -29.88 -49.64 -3.02
N TYR A 38 -31.00 -49.03 -3.44
CA TYR A 38 -32.27 -49.39 -4.13
C TYR A 38 -32.52 -48.37 -5.29
N SER A 39 -33.60 -48.31 -6.10
CA SER A 39 -35.07 -48.44 -5.90
C SER A 39 -35.82 -48.92 -7.15
N SER A 40 -37.04 -49.41 -6.97
CA SER A 40 -37.80 -50.28 -7.89
C SER A 40 -38.58 -49.55 -9.00
N ALA A 41 -38.73 -50.22 -10.13
CA ALA A 41 -39.67 -49.88 -11.19
C ALA A 41 -41.13 -50.22 -10.82
N PRO A 42 -42.14 -49.46 -11.30
CA PRO A 42 -43.56 -49.82 -11.19
C PRO A 42 -44.08 -50.68 -12.38
N PRO A 43 -45.20 -51.42 -12.19
CA PRO A 43 -45.73 -52.42 -13.12
C PRO A 43 -46.72 -51.86 -14.18
N PRO A 44 -47.18 -52.66 -15.18
CA PRO A 44 -47.95 -52.18 -16.32
C PRO A 44 -49.49 -52.17 -16.10
N PRO A 45 -50.25 -51.41 -16.92
CA PRO A 45 -51.71 -51.53 -17.01
C PRO A 45 -52.15 -52.66 -17.97
N PRO A 46 -53.41 -53.16 -17.83
CA PRO A 46 -53.89 -54.35 -18.54
C PRO A 46 -54.62 -54.05 -19.86
N SER A 47 -54.87 -55.11 -20.63
CA SER A 47 -55.70 -55.09 -21.84
C SER A 47 -57.20 -55.28 -21.54
N GLN A 48 -58.05 -54.55 -22.25
CA GLN A 48 -59.47 -54.87 -22.43
C GLN A 48 -59.84 -54.80 -23.92
N ARG A 49 -60.89 -55.54 -24.29
CA ARG A 49 -61.39 -55.71 -25.67
C ARG A 49 -62.74 -55.01 -25.84
N ALA A 50 -63.07 -54.82 -27.13
CA ALA A 50 -64.40 -54.82 -27.73
C ALA A 50 -65.19 -53.50 -27.78
N GLU A 51 -65.74 -53.27 -29.00
CA GLU A 51 -66.98 -52.55 -29.34
C GLU A 51 -67.04 -51.04 -28.96
N ASP A 52 -67.40 -50.09 -29.85
CA ASP A 52 -68.33 -50.13 -31.00
C ASP A 52 -67.84 -49.38 -32.27
N ALA A 53 -68.54 -49.65 -33.39
CA ALA A 53 -68.65 -48.85 -34.62
C ALA A 53 -70.16 -48.66 -34.93
N PRO A 54 -70.66 -48.01 -36.02
CA PRO A 54 -70.05 -47.30 -37.16
C PRO A 54 -70.75 -45.91 -37.35
N PRO A 55 -71.08 -45.37 -38.55
CA PRO A 55 -70.50 -45.40 -39.91
C PRO A 55 -69.97 -43.97 -40.32
N ASP A 56 -69.31 -43.70 -41.45
CA ASP A 56 -69.77 -43.82 -42.84
C ASP A 56 -68.62 -43.82 -43.87
N ALA A 57 -68.87 -44.53 -44.98
CA ALA A 57 -68.34 -44.40 -46.36
C ALA A 57 -66.86 -43.96 -46.61
N ALA A 58 -66.02 -44.69 -47.35
CA ALA A 58 -66.24 -45.93 -48.11
C ALA A 58 -64.92 -46.68 -48.40
N SER A 59 -65.03 -48.00 -48.56
CA SER A 59 -63.98 -48.94 -48.99
C SER A 59 -64.09 -49.24 -50.50
N PRO A 60 -63.37 -50.23 -51.10
CA PRO A 60 -62.08 -50.85 -50.74
C PRO A 60 -61.11 -51.01 -51.96
N ALA A 61 -59.84 -51.36 -51.69
CA ALA A 61 -59.03 -52.17 -52.62
C ALA A 61 -58.16 -53.14 -51.80
N LYS A 62 -57.93 -54.36 -52.29
CA LYS A 62 -57.27 -55.45 -51.56
C LYS A 62 -55.77 -55.20 -51.37
N PRO A 63 -55.16 -55.69 -50.27
CA PRO A 63 -53.71 -55.86 -50.20
C PRO A 63 -53.29 -57.06 -51.05
N GLU A 64 -52.42 -56.83 -52.02
CA GLU A 64 -51.63 -57.89 -52.65
C GLU A 64 -50.49 -58.31 -51.71
N PRO A 65 -50.01 -59.57 -51.75
CA PRO A 65 -48.90 -60.01 -50.92
C PRO A 65 -47.62 -59.23 -51.28
N PRO A 66 -46.66 -59.10 -50.35
CA PRO A 66 -45.39 -58.44 -50.66
C PRO A 66 -44.68 -59.25 -51.76
N GLU A 67 -44.57 -58.68 -52.96
CA GLU A 67 -43.66 -59.22 -53.96
C GLU A 67 -42.24 -59.10 -53.42
N GLU A 68 -41.63 -60.24 -53.11
CA GLU A 68 -40.18 -60.32 -53.00
C GLU A 68 -39.57 -59.71 -54.27
N PRO A 69 -38.51 -58.89 -54.18
CA PRO A 69 -37.90 -58.30 -55.36
C PRO A 69 -37.34 -59.43 -56.22
N ARG A 70 -38.06 -59.78 -57.29
CA ARG A 70 -37.62 -60.76 -58.29
C ARG A 70 -36.28 -60.28 -58.83
N GLY A 71 -35.21 -60.90 -58.35
CA GLY A 71 -33.84 -60.47 -58.62
C GLY A 71 -33.63 -60.37 -60.11
N ALA A 72 -33.18 -59.18 -60.56
CA ALA A 72 -33.02 -58.73 -61.95
C ALA A 72 -33.09 -59.87 -62.98
N GLY A 73 -34.32 -60.19 -63.41
CA GLY A 73 -34.60 -61.36 -64.24
C GLY A 73 -33.98 -61.20 -65.62
N PHE A 74 -33.01 -62.03 -65.94
CA PHE A 74 -32.49 -62.15 -67.30
C PHE A 74 -33.54 -62.89 -68.14
N ASP A 75 -34.41 -62.15 -68.84
CA ASP A 75 -35.42 -62.71 -69.74
C ASP A 75 -34.75 -63.27 -71.01
N PRO A 76 -34.64 -64.61 -71.18
CA PRO A 76 -33.94 -65.17 -72.33
C PRO A 76 -34.68 -64.90 -73.64
N GLU A 77 -36.01 -64.89 -73.62
CA GLU A 77 -36.82 -64.60 -74.81
C GLU A 77 -36.62 -63.18 -75.35
N ALA A 78 -36.44 -62.19 -74.46
CA ALA A 78 -36.18 -60.82 -74.88
C ALA A 78 -34.83 -60.72 -75.60
N LEU A 79 -33.84 -61.51 -75.15
CA LEU A 79 -32.53 -61.60 -75.75
C LEU A 79 -32.53 -62.39 -77.08
N GLU A 80 -33.31 -63.47 -77.19
CA GLU A 80 -33.52 -64.18 -78.46
C GLU A 80 -34.24 -63.31 -79.50
N ARG A 81 -35.31 -62.60 -79.10
CA ARG A 81 -36.01 -61.63 -79.94
C ARG A 81 -35.06 -60.50 -80.39
N GLY A 82 -34.23 -59.99 -79.48
CA GLY A 82 -33.19 -59.02 -79.79
C GLY A 82 -32.14 -59.55 -80.76
N ALA A 83 -31.63 -60.78 -80.56
CA ALA A 83 -30.66 -61.41 -81.43
C ALA A 83 -31.20 -61.65 -82.85
N LYS A 84 -32.47 -62.04 -82.97
CA LYS A 84 -33.15 -62.16 -84.27
C LYS A 84 -33.29 -60.80 -84.97
N ALA A 85 -33.77 -59.78 -84.25
CA ALA A 85 -33.90 -58.42 -84.79
C ALA A 85 -32.55 -57.83 -85.24
N LEU A 86 -31.47 -58.03 -84.47
CA LEU A 86 -30.11 -57.60 -84.84
C LEU A 86 -29.62 -58.28 -86.13
N ARG A 87 -29.97 -59.56 -86.33
CA ARG A 87 -29.61 -60.32 -87.54
C ARG A 87 -30.34 -59.80 -88.79
N GLU A 88 -31.60 -59.39 -88.63
CA GLU A 88 -32.42 -58.76 -89.69
C GLU A 88 -31.98 -57.31 -89.98
N ILE A 89 -31.57 -56.55 -88.97
CA ILE A 89 -31.00 -55.20 -89.16
C ILE A 89 -29.69 -55.28 -89.94
N ASN A 90 -28.81 -56.24 -89.62
CA ASN A 90 -27.48 -56.36 -90.23
C ASN A 90 -27.51 -56.80 -91.71
N SER A 91 -28.57 -57.47 -92.17
CA SER A 91 -28.74 -57.80 -93.60
C SER A 91 -29.31 -56.64 -94.44
N SER A 92 -29.74 -55.54 -93.80
CA SER A 92 -30.29 -54.38 -94.50
C SER A 92 -29.21 -53.45 -95.07
N PRO A 93 -29.44 -52.75 -96.21
CA PRO A 93 -28.46 -51.81 -96.77
C PRO A 93 -28.10 -50.63 -95.85
N HIS A 94 -28.99 -50.28 -94.92
CA HIS A 94 -28.87 -49.12 -94.03
C HIS A 94 -28.40 -49.47 -92.60
N ALA A 95 -27.99 -50.72 -92.35
CA ALA A 95 -27.62 -51.23 -91.03
C ALA A 95 -26.75 -50.27 -90.20
N LYS A 96 -25.72 -49.66 -90.82
CA LYS A 96 -24.80 -48.72 -90.17
C LYS A 96 -25.51 -47.50 -89.56
N GLN A 97 -26.48 -46.93 -90.28
CA GLN A 97 -27.24 -45.76 -89.82
C GLN A 97 -28.16 -46.14 -88.66
N VAL A 98 -28.77 -47.32 -88.69
CA VAL A 98 -29.59 -47.85 -87.59
C VAL A 98 -28.73 -48.05 -86.33
N PHE A 99 -27.55 -48.66 -86.46
CA PHE A 99 -26.62 -48.82 -85.34
C PHE A 99 -26.11 -47.48 -84.77
N GLU A 100 -25.89 -46.47 -85.59
CA GLU A 100 -25.53 -45.12 -85.11
C GLU A 100 -26.68 -44.46 -84.33
N VAL A 101 -27.93 -44.60 -84.78
CA VAL A 101 -29.11 -44.10 -84.06
C VAL A 101 -29.31 -44.85 -82.73
N MET A 102 -29.23 -46.18 -82.74
CA MET A 102 -29.29 -46.99 -81.51
C MET A 102 -28.19 -46.60 -80.53
N ARG A 103 -26.96 -46.37 -81.01
CA ARG A 103 -25.84 -45.93 -80.17
C ARG A 103 -26.07 -44.55 -79.56
N LYS A 104 -26.63 -43.60 -80.33
CA LYS A 104 -27.00 -42.27 -79.81
C LYS A 104 -28.14 -42.34 -78.79
N GLN A 105 -29.15 -43.18 -79.04
CA GLN A 105 -30.26 -43.38 -78.12
C GLN A 105 -29.80 -44.00 -76.79
N GLU A 106 -28.90 -44.98 -76.84
CA GLU A 106 -28.31 -45.58 -75.64
C GLU A 106 -27.39 -44.58 -74.91
N GLN A 107 -26.63 -43.74 -75.64
CA GLN A 107 -25.85 -42.65 -75.04
C GLN A 107 -26.75 -41.64 -74.32
N ASN A 108 -27.88 -41.25 -74.89
CA ASN A 108 -28.85 -40.36 -74.24
C ASN A 108 -29.43 -41.02 -72.98
N ARG A 109 -29.84 -42.28 -73.06
CA ARG A 109 -30.36 -43.04 -71.92
C ARG A 109 -29.35 -43.16 -70.78
N LEU A 110 -28.08 -43.41 -71.10
CA LEU A 110 -27.00 -43.43 -70.11
C LEU A 110 -26.74 -42.04 -69.50
N ALA A 111 -26.89 -40.98 -70.27
CA ALA A 111 -26.79 -39.60 -69.79
C ALA A 111 -27.98 -39.21 -68.89
N GLU A 112 -29.21 -39.62 -69.22
CA GLU A 112 -30.42 -39.44 -68.40
C GLU A 112 -30.26 -40.16 -67.04
N VAL A 113 -29.89 -41.44 -67.05
CA VAL A 113 -29.64 -42.21 -65.81
C VAL A 113 -28.47 -41.62 -65.00
N ALA A 114 -27.47 -41.03 -65.64
CA ALA A 114 -26.40 -40.31 -64.94
C ALA A 114 -26.91 -39.00 -64.31
N ALA A 115 -27.77 -38.24 -65.01
CA ALA A 115 -28.38 -37.02 -64.50
C ALA A 115 -29.33 -37.30 -63.33
N GLU A 116 -30.12 -38.37 -63.38
CA GLU A 116 -30.97 -38.81 -62.27
C GLU A 116 -30.17 -39.18 -61.02
N LYS A 117 -29.05 -39.90 -61.17
CA LYS A 117 -28.13 -40.20 -60.07
C LYS A 117 -27.58 -38.94 -59.43
N VAL A 118 -27.08 -38.00 -60.24
CA VAL A 118 -26.59 -36.70 -59.74
C VAL A 118 -27.71 -35.91 -59.06
N HIS A 119 -28.93 -35.92 -59.59
CA HIS A 119 -30.07 -35.25 -58.96
C HIS A 119 -30.39 -35.87 -57.59
N TYR A 120 -30.37 -37.20 -57.48
CA TYR A 120 -30.59 -37.90 -56.22
C TYR A 120 -29.48 -37.61 -55.20
N GLU A 121 -28.21 -37.62 -55.61
CA GLU A 121 -27.06 -37.22 -54.78
C GLU A 121 -27.19 -35.77 -54.29
N LEU A 122 -27.63 -34.84 -55.15
CA LEU A 122 -27.88 -33.44 -54.77
C LEU A 122 -29.01 -33.30 -53.74
N ILE A 123 -30.11 -34.05 -53.90
CA ILE A 123 -31.20 -34.09 -52.90
C ILE A 123 -30.66 -34.61 -51.56
N GLN A 124 -29.92 -35.72 -51.57
CA GLN A 124 -29.34 -36.29 -50.34
C GLN A 124 -28.42 -35.28 -49.64
N ALA A 125 -27.46 -34.71 -50.37
CA ALA A 125 -26.54 -33.69 -49.85
C ALA A 125 -27.30 -32.48 -49.26
N GLN A 126 -28.37 -32.03 -49.91
CA GLN A 126 -29.17 -30.92 -49.41
C GLN A 126 -29.95 -31.30 -48.14
N THR A 127 -30.52 -32.51 -48.04
CA THR A 127 -31.15 -32.97 -46.79
C THR A 127 -30.16 -33.10 -45.64
N ASP A 128 -28.92 -33.49 -45.89
CA ASP A 128 -27.88 -33.57 -44.86
C ASP A 128 -27.39 -32.20 -44.40
N ILE A 129 -27.26 -31.23 -45.32
CA ILE A 129 -26.98 -29.82 -44.98
C ILE A 129 -28.09 -29.26 -44.08
N ASP A 130 -29.37 -29.52 -44.40
CA ASP A 130 -30.49 -29.01 -43.60
C ASP A 130 -30.64 -29.72 -42.24
N ARG A 131 -30.28 -31.01 -42.14
CA ARG A 131 -30.12 -31.69 -40.84
C ARG A 131 -29.02 -31.04 -40.00
N GLN A 132 -27.85 -30.80 -40.58
CA GLN A 132 -26.73 -30.15 -39.87
C GLN A 132 -27.07 -28.74 -39.41
N ARG A 133 -27.80 -27.96 -40.22
CA ARG A 133 -28.31 -26.63 -39.85
C ARG A 133 -29.23 -26.69 -38.63
N LYS A 134 -30.23 -27.57 -38.64
CA LYS A 134 -31.17 -27.73 -37.50
C LYS A 134 -30.43 -28.11 -36.21
N LEU A 135 -29.50 -29.06 -36.26
CA LEU A 135 -28.69 -29.44 -35.11
C LEU A 135 -27.81 -28.28 -34.60
N ALA A 136 -27.26 -27.47 -35.50
CA ALA A 136 -26.49 -26.28 -35.12
C ALA A 136 -27.36 -25.17 -34.51
N GLU A 137 -28.60 -24.99 -34.99
CA GLU A 137 -29.58 -24.06 -34.41
C GLU A 137 -30.04 -24.50 -33.02
N GLU A 138 -30.36 -25.79 -32.84
CA GLU A 138 -30.68 -26.38 -31.54
C GLU A 138 -29.53 -26.20 -30.52
N GLN A 139 -28.29 -26.45 -30.92
CA GLN A 139 -27.11 -26.22 -30.08
C GLN A 139 -26.95 -24.74 -29.71
N ARG A 140 -27.14 -23.81 -30.66
CA ARG A 140 -27.09 -22.36 -30.38
C ARG A 140 -28.17 -21.93 -29.38
N ASN A 141 -29.40 -22.41 -29.56
CA ASN A 141 -30.51 -22.12 -28.66
C ASN A 141 -30.25 -22.65 -27.23
N LEU A 142 -29.73 -23.88 -27.12
CA LEU A 142 -29.37 -24.48 -25.83
C LEU A 142 -28.26 -23.69 -25.12
N VAL A 143 -27.19 -23.33 -25.84
CA VAL A 143 -26.10 -22.49 -25.30
C VAL A 143 -26.62 -21.11 -24.88
N GLN A 144 -27.54 -20.51 -25.63
CA GLN A 144 -28.15 -19.23 -25.29
C GLN A 144 -29.01 -19.32 -24.00
N GLN A 145 -29.80 -20.38 -23.84
CA GLN A 145 -30.55 -20.64 -22.61
C GLN A 145 -29.63 -20.84 -21.40
N GLN A 146 -28.56 -21.63 -21.55
CA GLN A 146 -27.55 -21.82 -20.49
C GLN A 146 -26.86 -20.49 -20.11
N ALA A 147 -26.53 -19.66 -21.10
CA ALA A 147 -25.93 -18.34 -20.87
C ALA A 147 -26.89 -17.41 -20.13
N GLN A 148 -28.18 -17.40 -20.48
CA GLN A 148 -29.21 -16.63 -19.79
C GLN A 148 -29.41 -17.09 -18.34
N ALA A 149 -29.53 -18.40 -18.10
CA ALA A 149 -29.65 -18.96 -16.76
C ALA A 149 -28.42 -18.62 -15.89
N LYS A 150 -27.20 -18.76 -16.44
CA LYS A 150 -25.96 -18.37 -15.75
C LYS A 150 -25.91 -16.87 -15.45
N ALA A 151 -26.36 -16.02 -16.37
CA ALA A 151 -26.43 -14.58 -16.15
C ALA A 151 -27.45 -14.18 -15.06
N GLN A 152 -28.57 -14.90 -14.93
CA GLN A 152 -29.52 -14.71 -13.83
C GLN A 152 -28.91 -15.12 -12.48
N MET A 153 -28.25 -16.28 -12.42
CA MET A 153 -27.57 -16.75 -11.21
C MET A 153 -26.50 -15.76 -10.74
N LEU A 154 -25.63 -15.27 -11.64
CA LEU A 154 -24.59 -14.30 -11.30
C LEU A 154 -25.16 -12.98 -10.77
N ARG A 155 -26.27 -12.47 -11.36
CA ARG A 155 -26.96 -11.28 -10.83
C ARG A 155 -27.51 -11.49 -9.43
N TYR A 156 -28.07 -12.67 -9.16
CA TYR A 156 -28.58 -13.02 -7.85
C TYR A 156 -27.47 -13.18 -6.80
N GLU A 157 -26.32 -13.76 -7.18
CA GLU A 157 -25.12 -13.81 -6.35
C GLU A 157 -24.57 -12.41 -6.04
N ASP A 158 -24.49 -11.51 -7.04
CA ASP A 158 -24.11 -10.10 -6.86
C ASP A 158 -25.07 -9.35 -5.90
N GLU A 159 -26.38 -9.56 -6.03
CA GLU A 159 -27.38 -8.97 -5.12
C GLU A 159 -27.24 -9.48 -3.69
N LEU A 160 -27.00 -10.78 -3.51
CA LEU A 160 -26.73 -11.36 -2.18
C LEU A 160 -25.42 -10.86 -1.59
N ALA A 161 -24.36 -10.73 -2.40
CA ALA A 161 -23.08 -10.17 -1.97
C ALA A 161 -23.23 -8.71 -1.51
N ARG A 162 -23.97 -7.88 -2.26
CA ARG A 162 -24.29 -6.50 -1.85
C ARG A 162 -25.07 -6.44 -0.55
N LYS A 163 -26.07 -7.32 -0.36
CA LYS A 163 -26.83 -7.40 0.90
C LYS A 163 -25.95 -7.78 2.09
N ARG A 164 -25.05 -8.78 1.93
CA ARG A 164 -24.07 -9.15 2.97
C ARG A 164 -23.15 -7.98 3.32
N MET A 165 -22.59 -7.31 2.31
CA MET A 165 -21.72 -6.15 2.51
C MET A 165 -22.46 -4.99 3.24
N GLN A 166 -23.74 -4.77 2.94
CA GLN A 166 -24.58 -3.81 3.66
C GLN A 166 -24.80 -4.21 5.13
N THR A 167 -25.12 -5.48 5.41
CA THR A 167 -25.28 -5.96 6.79
C THR A 167 -23.99 -5.90 7.59
N ASP A 168 -22.85 -6.20 6.97
CA ASP A 168 -21.54 -6.17 7.61
C ASP A 168 -21.11 -4.72 7.93
N HIS A 169 -21.32 -3.78 7.01
CA HIS A 169 -21.11 -2.35 7.27
C HIS A 169 -22.08 -1.77 8.32
N GLU A 170 -23.31 -2.30 8.43
CA GLU A 170 -24.23 -1.93 9.52
C GLU A 170 -23.76 -2.49 10.87
N ALA A 171 -23.29 -3.74 10.92
CA ALA A 171 -22.72 -4.33 12.12
C ALA A 171 -21.47 -3.57 12.59
N GLN A 172 -20.55 -3.24 11.68
CA GLN A 172 -19.38 -2.41 11.96
C GLN A 172 -19.76 -1.02 12.48
N ARG A 173 -20.75 -0.35 11.86
CA ARG A 173 -21.23 0.96 12.34
C ARG A 173 -21.83 0.89 13.74
N ARG A 174 -22.59 -0.17 14.06
CA ARG A 174 -23.13 -0.38 15.41
C ARG A 174 -22.02 -0.62 16.43
N HIS A 175 -21.04 -1.48 16.12
CA HIS A 175 -19.92 -1.76 17.01
C HIS A 175 -19.04 -0.51 17.26
N ASN A 176 -18.76 0.29 16.24
CA ASN A 176 -18.04 1.54 16.40
C ASN A 176 -18.82 2.58 17.23
N ALA A 177 -20.15 2.66 17.07
CA ALA A 177 -20.99 3.54 17.89
C ALA A 177 -21.00 3.10 19.36
N GLU A 178 -21.09 1.79 19.64
CA GLU A 178 -21.01 1.21 20.98
C GLU A 178 -19.64 1.46 21.64
N LEU A 179 -18.55 1.32 20.90
CA LEU A 179 -17.19 1.65 21.37
C LEU A 179 -17.05 3.13 21.73
N VAL A 180 -17.58 4.05 20.92
CA VAL A 180 -17.59 5.50 21.22
C VAL A 180 -18.41 5.78 22.47
N GLN A 181 -19.62 5.23 22.59
CA GLN A 181 -20.45 5.38 23.79
C GLN A 181 -19.74 4.86 25.05
N MET A 182 -19.08 3.69 24.97
CA MET A 182 -18.31 3.14 26.09
C MET A 182 -17.12 4.03 26.48
N GLN A 183 -16.46 4.68 25.51
CA GLN A 183 -15.39 5.65 25.78
C GLN A 183 -15.95 6.93 26.42
N GLU A 184 -17.08 7.45 25.95
CA GLU A 184 -17.77 8.60 26.53
C GLU A 184 -18.19 8.32 27.97
N GLU A 185 -18.90 7.21 28.24
CA GLU A 185 -19.26 6.78 29.59
C GLU A 185 -18.04 6.61 30.50
N SER A 186 -16.94 6.03 29.98
CA SER A 186 -15.68 5.91 30.72
C SER A 186 -15.03 7.26 31.03
N SER A 187 -15.20 8.25 30.15
CA SER A 187 -14.71 9.62 30.34
C SER A 187 -15.53 10.35 31.41
N VAL A 188 -16.86 10.23 31.37
CA VAL A 188 -17.78 10.81 32.38
C VAL A 188 -17.54 10.18 33.75
N ARG A 189 -17.35 8.85 33.85
CA ARG A 189 -17.02 8.18 35.11
C ARG A 189 -15.69 8.69 35.70
N LYS A 190 -14.66 8.88 34.85
CA LYS A 190 -13.37 9.46 35.29
C LYS A 190 -13.51 10.92 35.73
N GLU A 191 -14.36 11.71 35.07
CA GLU A 191 -14.62 13.09 35.45
C GLU A 191 -15.37 13.19 36.79
N GLN A 192 -16.39 12.34 37.00
CA GLN A 192 -17.09 12.23 38.28
C GLN A 192 -16.15 11.81 39.42
N GLN A 193 -15.25 10.85 39.19
CA GLN A 193 -14.23 10.46 40.15
C GLN A 193 -13.28 11.61 40.49
N LYS A 194 -12.82 12.38 39.49
CA LYS A 194 -12.01 13.58 39.73
C LYS A 194 -12.75 14.62 40.58
N ARG A 195 -13.98 14.98 40.21
CA ARG A 195 -14.80 15.94 40.98
C ARG A 195 -14.99 15.50 42.43
N ALA A 196 -15.34 14.23 42.67
CA ALA A 196 -15.46 13.67 44.01
C ALA A 196 -14.13 13.68 44.80
N THR A 197 -12.99 13.50 44.11
CA THR A 197 -11.66 13.55 44.73
C THR A 197 -11.26 14.99 45.06
N GLU A 198 -11.55 15.94 44.18
CA GLU A 198 -11.35 17.38 44.39
C GLU A 198 -12.20 17.90 45.56
N GLU A 199 -13.46 17.48 45.65
CA GLU A 199 -14.35 17.79 46.78
C GLU A 199 -13.82 17.23 48.11
N GLN A 200 -13.27 16.00 48.12
CA GLN A 200 -12.62 15.41 49.30
C GLN A 200 -11.35 16.18 49.70
N ILE A 201 -10.49 16.53 48.74
CA ILE A 201 -9.28 17.33 49.00
C ILE A 201 -9.65 18.71 49.57
N GLN A 202 -10.65 19.39 49.00
CA GLN A 202 -11.12 20.66 49.52
C GLN A 202 -11.77 20.54 50.91
N ALA A 203 -12.46 19.44 51.20
CA ALA A 203 -13.01 19.18 52.52
C ALA A 203 -11.90 18.96 53.56
N GLN A 204 -10.87 18.19 53.20
CA GLN A 204 -9.69 17.95 54.04
C GLN A 204 -8.91 19.25 54.29
N GLN A 205 -8.66 20.06 53.25
CA GLN A 205 -8.02 21.38 53.39
C GLN A 205 -8.82 22.29 54.34
N ARG A 206 -10.14 22.37 54.18
CA ARG A 206 -11.03 23.14 55.08
C ARG A 206 -11.04 22.63 56.53
N GLN A 207 -10.70 21.37 56.78
CA GLN A 207 -10.50 20.84 58.14
C GLN A 207 -9.12 21.24 58.68
N THR A 208 -8.05 20.97 57.94
CA THR A 208 -6.68 21.33 58.33
C THR A 208 -6.49 22.84 58.54
N GLU A 209 -7.17 23.69 57.77
CA GLU A 209 -7.17 25.16 57.97
C GLU A 209 -7.86 25.56 59.28
N LYS A 210 -8.95 24.89 59.67
CA LYS A 210 -9.62 25.13 60.95
C LYS A 210 -8.76 24.69 62.12
N GLU A 211 -8.18 23.49 62.06
CA GLU A 211 -7.26 22.97 63.06
C GLU A 211 -6.04 23.90 63.24
N ARG A 212 -5.45 24.39 62.14
CA ARG A 212 -4.37 25.39 62.20
C ARG A 212 -4.83 26.69 62.84
N ALA A 213 -6.00 27.22 62.46
CA ALA A 213 -6.52 28.45 63.05
C ALA A 213 -6.85 28.31 64.56
N GLU A 214 -7.17 27.10 65.02
CA GLU A 214 -7.34 26.79 66.46
C GLU A 214 -5.99 26.73 67.17
N ILE A 215 -4.99 26.03 66.62
CA ILE A 215 -3.61 25.99 67.14
C ILE A 215 -2.98 27.40 67.16
N ASP A 216 -3.19 28.21 66.13
CA ASP A 216 -2.69 29.59 66.06
C ASP A 216 -3.32 30.46 67.16
N ARG A 217 -4.61 30.25 67.48
CA ARG A 217 -5.27 30.94 68.61
C ARG A 217 -4.71 30.49 69.96
N GLU A 218 -4.40 29.22 70.13
CA GLU A 218 -3.80 28.69 71.36
C GLU A 218 -2.35 29.18 71.54
N THR A 219 -1.53 29.12 70.49
CA THR A 219 -0.15 29.63 70.53
C THR A 219 -0.10 31.14 70.75
N ILE A 220 -1.00 31.92 70.15
CA ILE A 220 -1.13 33.36 70.42
C ILE A 220 -1.51 33.61 71.89
N ARG A 221 -2.44 32.83 72.48
CA ARG A 221 -2.80 32.94 73.90
C ARG A 221 -1.63 32.61 74.83
N VAL A 222 -0.96 31.48 74.60
CA VAL A 222 0.20 31.03 75.40
C VAL A 222 1.34 32.04 75.28
N LYS A 223 1.64 32.52 74.07
CA LYS A 223 2.67 33.54 73.85
C LYS A 223 2.30 34.87 74.52
N ALA A 224 1.06 35.32 74.45
CA ALA A 224 0.61 36.55 75.10
C ALA A 224 0.70 36.46 76.64
N MET A 225 0.41 35.30 77.23
CA MET A 225 0.60 35.06 78.67
C MET A 225 2.09 35.06 79.04
N ALA A 226 2.91 34.28 78.34
CA ALA A 226 4.35 34.21 78.60
C ALA A 226 5.07 35.56 78.39
N GLU A 227 4.63 36.36 77.41
CA GLU A 227 5.17 37.70 77.17
C GLU A 227 4.68 38.72 78.20
N ALA A 228 3.47 38.57 78.74
CA ALA A 228 3.00 39.39 79.86
C ALA A 228 3.77 39.08 81.16
N GLU A 229 4.03 37.80 81.44
CA GLU A 229 4.87 37.37 82.56
C GLU A 229 6.33 37.82 82.39
N GLY A 230 6.88 37.68 81.18
CA GLY A 230 8.21 38.18 80.80
C GLY A 230 8.33 39.69 80.99
N ARG A 231 7.40 40.49 80.46
CA ARG A 231 7.39 41.95 80.64
C ARG A 231 7.20 42.35 82.11
N ALA A 232 6.45 41.60 82.91
CA ALA A 232 6.31 41.83 84.35
C ALA A 232 7.61 41.50 85.14
N HIS A 233 8.45 40.59 84.65
CA HIS A 233 9.77 40.31 85.21
C HIS A 233 10.85 41.29 84.73
N GLU A 234 10.85 41.66 83.45
CA GLU A 234 11.81 42.63 82.90
C GLU A 234 11.60 44.04 83.47
N ALA A 235 10.35 44.46 83.70
CA ALA A 235 10.06 45.74 84.36
C ALA A 235 10.69 45.83 85.77
N LYS A 236 10.70 44.72 86.52
CA LYS A 236 11.33 44.65 87.86
C LYS A 236 12.86 44.71 87.80
N LEU A 237 13.48 44.29 86.70
CA LEU A 237 14.94 44.25 86.55
C LEU A 237 15.51 45.51 85.88
N THR A 238 14.71 46.20 85.06
CA THR A 238 15.14 47.39 84.29
C THR A 238 15.10 48.69 85.10
N GLU A 239 14.29 48.77 86.17
CA GLU A 239 14.21 49.94 87.05
C GLU A 239 15.56 50.23 87.76
N ASP A 240 16.26 49.20 88.21
CA ASP A 240 17.57 49.31 88.87
C ASP A 240 18.73 49.60 87.90
N HIS A 241 18.63 49.17 86.64
CA HIS A 241 19.69 49.33 85.65
C HIS A 241 19.68 50.72 84.98
N ASN A 242 18.50 51.25 84.64
CA ASN A 242 18.37 52.51 83.90
C ASN A 242 18.87 53.74 84.68
N ARG A 243 18.84 53.72 86.02
CA ARG A 243 19.38 54.82 86.85
C ARG A 243 20.89 55.04 86.67
N ARG A 244 21.66 54.03 86.26
CA ARG A 244 23.13 54.11 86.15
C ARG A 244 23.57 54.55 84.76
N MET A 245 22.98 53.99 83.71
CA MET A 245 23.32 54.27 82.30
C MET A 245 22.98 55.70 81.84
N LEU A 246 22.05 56.38 82.51
CA LEU A 246 21.59 57.73 82.15
C LEU A 246 22.64 58.83 82.36
N ILE A 247 23.62 58.59 83.24
CA ILE A 247 24.68 59.57 83.56
C ILE A 247 25.83 59.50 82.54
N GLU A 248 26.14 58.31 82.01
CA GLU A 248 27.30 58.10 81.13
C GLU A 248 27.03 58.48 79.66
N ARG A 249 25.78 58.34 79.19
CA ARG A 249 25.43 58.61 77.77
C ARG A 249 25.39 60.08 77.36
N ILE A 250 25.24 61.01 78.30
CA ILE A 250 25.04 62.45 77.99
C ILE A 250 26.28 63.08 77.33
N ASN A 251 27.48 62.56 77.63
CA ASN A 251 28.75 63.20 77.24
C ASN A 251 29.37 62.65 75.93
N GLY A 252 28.87 61.54 75.38
CA GLY A 252 29.60 60.77 74.35
C GLY A 252 29.10 60.86 72.89
N GLU A 253 27.85 61.28 72.65
CA GLU A 253 27.17 61.02 71.36
C GLU A 253 26.78 62.27 70.54
N ARG A 254 26.97 63.49 71.07
CA ARG A 254 26.57 64.74 70.38
C ARG A 254 27.40 65.09 69.13
N GLU A 255 28.66 64.67 69.06
CA GLU A 255 29.58 65.10 67.98
C GLU A 255 29.54 64.19 66.74
N LYS A 256 29.16 62.93 66.88
CA LYS A 256 29.19 61.94 65.79
C LYS A 256 27.98 62.02 64.85
N TRP A 257 26.84 62.51 65.33
CA TRP A 257 25.60 62.59 64.56
C TRP A 257 25.54 63.76 63.57
N LEU A 258 26.31 64.83 63.79
CA LEU A 258 26.29 66.02 62.92
C LEU A 258 27.11 65.84 61.63
N ALA A 259 28.14 64.99 61.63
CA ALA A 259 28.98 64.74 60.46
C ALA A 259 28.34 63.80 59.41
N ALA A 260 27.49 62.86 59.84
CA ALA A 260 26.93 61.83 58.97
C ALA A 260 25.75 62.31 58.10
N ILE A 261 25.03 63.37 58.51
CA ILE A 261 23.80 63.82 57.84
C ILE A 261 24.10 64.65 56.57
N ASN A 262 25.17 65.44 56.56
CA ASN A 262 25.48 66.36 55.45
C ASN A 262 26.12 65.71 54.21
N THR A 263 26.66 64.49 54.33
CA THR A 263 27.30 63.78 53.20
C THR A 263 26.33 62.89 52.42
N LEU A 264 25.24 62.45 53.03
CA LEU A 264 24.28 61.53 52.40
C LEU A 264 23.19 62.24 51.59
N PHE A 265 22.91 63.52 51.86
CA PHE A 265 21.84 64.27 51.20
C PHE A 265 22.26 64.97 49.89
N SER A 266 23.56 65.21 49.69
CA SER A 266 24.08 66.03 48.58
C SER A 266 24.26 65.30 47.25
N HIS A 267 24.05 63.98 47.19
CA HIS A 267 24.21 63.19 45.94
C HIS A 267 22.88 62.78 45.27
N ILE A 268 21.75 62.91 45.96
CA ILE A 268 20.43 62.46 45.44
C ILE A 268 19.67 63.61 44.76
N GLU A 269 19.86 64.87 45.18
CA GLU A 269 19.04 65.99 44.69
C GLU A 269 19.46 66.54 43.30
N GLY A 270 20.70 66.28 42.86
CA GLY A 270 21.23 66.81 41.59
C GLY A 270 20.76 66.07 40.33
N GLY A 271 20.68 64.73 40.38
CA GLY A 271 20.42 63.91 39.18
C GLY A 271 19.01 64.07 38.61
N PHE A 272 18.00 64.25 39.46
CA PHE A 272 16.60 64.24 39.04
C PHE A 272 16.15 65.57 38.39
N ARG A 273 16.74 66.71 38.78
CA ARG A 273 16.41 68.02 38.20
C ARG A 273 17.03 68.24 36.82
N ILE A 274 18.24 67.71 36.59
CA ILE A 274 18.91 67.79 35.27
C ILE A 274 18.09 67.02 34.21
N LEU A 275 17.53 65.86 34.59
CA LEU A 275 16.74 65.00 33.70
C LEU A 275 15.36 65.58 33.35
N LEU A 276 14.88 66.61 34.07
CA LEU A 276 13.56 67.23 33.87
C LEU A 276 13.61 68.56 33.09
N ASN A 277 14.76 69.25 33.01
CA ASN A 277 14.83 70.61 32.46
C ASN A 277 15.42 70.70 31.04
N ASP A 278 16.25 69.74 30.61
CA ASP A 278 16.79 69.71 29.26
C ASP A 278 16.00 68.76 28.34
N ARG A 279 15.33 69.35 27.34
CA ARG A 279 14.56 68.59 26.35
C ARG A 279 15.41 67.64 25.52
N ASN A 280 16.68 67.95 25.26
CA ASN A 280 17.51 67.11 24.39
C ASN A 280 17.96 65.83 25.09
N THR A 281 18.42 65.91 26.34
CA THR A 281 18.71 64.71 27.14
C THR A 281 17.46 63.91 27.45
N LEU A 282 16.32 64.54 27.80
CA LEU A 282 15.06 63.82 28.01
C LEU A 282 14.62 63.06 26.75
N VAL A 283 14.65 63.69 25.56
CA VAL A 283 14.32 63.03 24.28
C VAL A 283 15.29 61.90 23.96
N MET A 284 16.58 62.04 24.25
CA MET A 284 17.56 60.95 24.05
C MET A 284 17.37 59.80 25.03
N THR A 285 17.09 60.06 26.31
CA THR A 285 16.86 59.01 27.32
C THR A 285 15.54 58.28 27.07
N VAL A 286 14.45 59.01 26.80
CA VAL A 286 13.14 58.41 26.47
C VAL A 286 13.21 57.71 25.11
N GLY A 287 13.86 58.31 24.11
CA GLY A 287 14.09 57.70 22.80
C GLY A 287 14.91 56.41 22.88
N GLY A 288 16.01 56.41 23.66
CA GLY A 288 16.82 55.22 23.91
C GLY A 288 16.08 54.12 24.65
N ALA A 289 15.33 54.46 25.71
CA ALA A 289 14.49 53.50 26.45
C ALA A 289 13.38 52.91 25.56
N THR A 290 12.73 53.74 24.74
CA THR A 290 11.67 53.30 23.80
C THR A 290 12.24 52.45 22.68
N ALA A 291 13.42 52.79 22.14
CA ALA A 291 14.12 51.99 21.14
C ALA A 291 14.57 50.63 21.70
N LEU A 292 15.06 50.57 22.94
CA LEU A 292 15.35 49.30 23.63
C LEU A 292 14.10 48.46 23.84
N ALA A 293 13.00 49.06 24.34
CA ALA A 293 11.74 48.36 24.52
C ALA A 293 11.17 47.84 23.20
N ALA A 294 11.19 48.65 22.14
CA ALA A 294 10.78 48.25 20.79
C ALA A 294 11.70 47.17 20.20
N GLY A 295 13.01 47.24 20.42
CA GLY A 295 13.97 46.21 20.00
C GLY A 295 13.73 44.87 20.69
N ILE A 296 13.49 44.88 22.00
CA ILE A 296 13.17 43.67 22.79
C ILE A 296 11.81 43.09 22.35
N TYR A 297 10.81 43.93 22.11
CA TYR A 297 9.48 43.49 21.67
C TYR A 297 9.50 42.91 20.25
N THR A 298 10.14 43.61 19.29
CA THR A 298 10.24 43.15 17.90
C THR A 298 11.06 41.86 17.75
N THR A 299 12.12 41.68 18.55
CA THR A 299 12.89 40.43 18.56
C THR A 299 12.11 39.27 19.20
N ARG A 300 11.44 39.47 20.32
CA ARG A 300 10.65 38.44 21.01
C ARG A 300 9.46 37.94 20.18
N GLU A 301 8.72 38.85 19.54
CA GLU A 301 7.55 38.49 18.75
C GLU A 301 7.93 38.04 17.34
N GLY A 302 8.98 38.64 16.74
CA GLY A 302 9.58 38.17 15.48
C GLY A 302 10.17 36.76 15.59
N ALA A 303 10.72 36.38 16.74
CA ALA A 303 11.18 35.02 17.01
C ALA A 303 10.03 33.99 16.96
N ARG A 304 8.83 34.30 17.48
CA ARG A 304 7.68 33.37 17.40
C ARG A 304 7.21 33.14 15.97
N VAL A 305 7.09 34.21 15.19
CA VAL A 305 6.62 34.11 13.79
C VAL A 305 7.62 33.35 12.91
N THR A 306 8.93 33.59 13.11
CA THR A 306 9.97 32.86 12.37
C THR A 306 10.07 31.39 12.77
N TRP A 307 9.86 31.02 14.04
CA TRP A 307 9.90 29.64 14.52
C TRP A 307 8.90 28.71 13.79
N GLY A 308 7.70 29.21 13.48
CA GLY A 308 6.69 28.46 12.70
C GLY A 308 7.14 28.15 11.26
N TYR A 309 7.83 29.07 10.61
CA TYR A 309 8.34 28.91 9.24
C TYR A 309 9.60 28.02 9.18
N ILE A 310 10.45 28.16 10.20
CA ILE A 310 11.67 27.36 10.46
C ILE A 310 11.32 25.86 10.50
N ASN A 311 10.28 25.46 11.25
CA ASN A 311 9.88 24.05 11.35
C ASN A 311 9.44 23.42 10.02
N ARG A 312 8.87 24.19 9.09
CA ARG A 312 8.47 23.73 7.73
C ARG A 312 9.67 23.48 6.80
N ILE A 313 10.86 23.95 7.18
CA ILE A 313 12.12 23.79 6.43
C ILE A 313 13.09 22.82 7.12
N LEU A 314 13.04 22.69 8.46
CA LEU A 314 14.09 22.03 9.25
C LEU A 314 13.76 20.62 9.79
N GLY A 315 12.53 20.12 9.58
CA GLY A 315 12.14 18.77 10.00
C GLY A 315 12.56 17.67 9.00
N GLN A 316 13.29 16.66 9.48
CA GLN A 316 13.20 15.30 8.92
C GLN A 316 11.76 14.80 9.18
N PRO A 317 11.00 14.34 8.16
CA PRO A 317 9.61 13.93 8.36
C PRO A 317 9.51 12.71 9.28
N SER A 318 8.42 12.64 10.07
CA SER A 318 8.30 11.77 11.25
C SER A 318 8.34 10.26 10.99
N LEU A 319 8.26 9.82 9.73
CA LEU A 319 8.34 8.42 9.31
C LEU A 319 9.76 7.95 8.97
N ILE A 320 10.73 8.86 8.90
CA ILE A 320 12.11 8.50 8.57
C ILE A 320 12.87 8.25 9.87
N ARG A 321 13.32 7.01 10.08
CA ARG A 321 14.13 6.61 11.24
C ARG A 321 15.57 7.10 11.11
N GLU A 322 16.19 6.91 9.94
CA GLU A 322 17.56 7.35 9.66
C GLU A 322 17.61 8.19 8.38
N SER A 323 18.44 9.23 8.35
CA SER A 323 18.79 9.91 7.10
C SER A 323 20.23 10.40 7.06
N SER A 324 20.82 10.48 5.86
CA SER A 324 22.14 11.10 5.63
C SER A 324 22.03 12.58 5.22
N ILE A 325 20.81 13.11 5.09
CA ILE A 325 20.60 14.54 4.81
C ILE A 325 21.02 15.33 6.04
N SER A 326 21.90 16.32 5.84
CA SER A 326 22.33 17.17 6.94
C SER A 326 21.15 17.99 7.47
N LYS A 327 20.79 17.78 8.74
CA LYS A 327 19.67 18.44 9.45
C LYS A 327 19.69 19.98 9.37
N PHE A 328 20.82 20.57 9.00
CA PHE A 328 21.00 22.00 8.81
C PHE A 328 21.57 22.30 7.40
N PRO A 329 20.74 22.73 6.43
CA PRO A 329 21.21 23.10 5.09
C PRO A 329 22.05 24.40 5.05
N TRP A 330 22.12 25.13 6.18
CA TRP A 330 22.83 26.41 6.32
C TRP A 330 24.28 26.28 6.80
N SER A 331 24.75 25.08 7.18
CA SER A 331 26.15 24.85 7.57
C SER A 331 27.16 25.22 6.47
N GLY A 332 26.78 25.01 5.20
CA GLY A 332 27.57 25.43 4.03
C GLY A 332 27.50 26.92 3.68
N LEU A 333 26.69 27.72 4.39
CA LEU A 333 26.66 29.19 4.22
C LEU A 333 27.66 29.87 5.15
N VAL A 334 27.78 29.39 6.40
CA VAL A 334 28.72 29.93 7.40
C VAL A 334 30.17 29.80 6.93
N SER A 335 30.53 28.70 6.27
CA SER A 335 31.88 28.47 5.71
C SER A 335 32.27 29.39 4.55
N ARG A 336 31.32 30.10 3.92
CA ARG A 336 31.61 31.14 2.90
C ARG A 336 31.67 32.56 3.47
N GLY A 337 31.07 32.81 4.63
CA GLY A 337 31.12 34.12 5.31
C GLY A 337 32.34 34.31 6.24
N GLY A 338 32.82 33.24 6.87
CA GLY A 338 33.90 33.33 7.88
C GLY A 338 35.31 33.61 7.36
N ASN A 339 35.59 33.32 6.08
CA ASN A 339 36.95 33.32 5.53
C ASN A 339 37.50 34.72 5.16
N LYS A 340 36.94 35.80 5.71
CA LYS A 340 37.46 37.17 5.54
C LYS A 340 37.90 37.86 6.84
N LEU A 341 37.82 37.17 7.99
CA LEU A 341 38.13 37.73 9.32
C LEU A 341 39.12 36.90 10.16
N MET A 342 39.75 35.85 9.62
CA MET A 342 40.72 35.00 10.34
C MET A 342 42.04 34.81 9.57
N ASN A 343 42.71 35.93 9.27
CA ASN A 343 44.09 35.96 8.75
C ASN A 343 45.10 36.59 9.75
N TYR A 344 44.77 36.61 11.05
CA TYR A 344 45.63 37.17 12.10
C TYR A 344 45.69 36.30 13.38
N SER A 345 45.87 34.98 13.23
CA SER A 345 46.34 34.15 14.35
C SER A 345 46.85 32.78 13.90
N THR A 346 47.98 32.37 14.49
CA THR A 346 48.44 30.98 14.66
C THR A 346 48.63 30.11 13.41
N ALA A 347 49.85 30.18 12.86
CA ALA A 347 50.50 29.03 12.25
C ALA A 347 50.82 27.96 13.33
N ALA A 348 49.79 27.27 13.83
CA ALA A 348 49.91 26.23 14.87
C ALA A 348 48.75 25.22 14.82
N ALA A 349 48.39 24.74 13.61
CA ALA A 349 47.39 23.69 13.42
C ALA A 349 47.73 22.77 12.23
N ALA A 350 48.99 22.34 12.15
CA ALA A 350 49.33 21.15 11.36
C ALA A 350 48.81 19.90 12.11
N GLY A 351 48.11 19.00 11.40
CA GLY A 351 47.76 17.69 11.94
C GLY A 351 46.29 17.45 12.31
N SER A 352 45.37 17.59 11.35
CA SER A 352 44.20 16.69 11.24
C SER A 352 43.50 16.80 9.88
N THR A 353 44.28 16.72 8.81
CA THR A 353 43.74 16.22 7.54
C THR A 353 43.27 14.79 7.80
N VAL A 354 41.96 14.63 8.05
CA VAL A 354 41.32 13.31 8.04
C VAL A 354 41.47 12.77 6.63
N LEU A 355 42.51 11.95 6.46
CA LEU A 355 42.70 11.10 5.29
C LEU A 355 41.49 10.16 5.29
N SER A 356 40.47 10.56 4.54
CA SER A 356 39.30 9.73 4.26
C SER A 356 39.80 8.58 3.39
N GLU A 357 40.28 7.54 4.06
CA GLU A 357 40.86 6.36 3.47
C GLU A 357 39.84 5.79 2.48
N ASN A 358 40.15 5.89 1.20
CA ASN A 358 39.24 5.58 0.12
C ASN A 358 39.15 4.06 -0.04
N LYS A 359 38.51 3.40 0.93
CA LYS A 359 38.26 1.97 0.96
C LYS A 359 37.15 1.65 -0.05
N SER A 360 37.54 1.70 -1.32
CA SER A 360 36.72 1.60 -2.53
C SER A 360 36.27 0.16 -2.81
N GLY A 361 35.78 -0.52 -1.79
CA GLY A 361 35.24 -1.87 -1.85
C GLY A 361 33.95 -1.97 -1.03
N LEU A 362 33.18 -3.02 -1.26
CA LEU A 362 32.06 -3.42 -0.40
C LEU A 362 32.61 -4.09 0.88
N GLY A 363 33.59 -3.45 1.53
CA GLY A 363 34.60 -4.11 2.36
C GLY A 363 34.08 -4.80 3.62
N ASN A 364 32.87 -4.45 4.05
CA ASN A 364 32.21 -5.03 5.21
C ASN A 364 30.97 -5.88 4.82
N ILE A 365 30.71 -6.09 3.52
CA ILE A 365 29.55 -6.85 3.03
C ILE A 365 30.02 -7.98 2.12
N VAL A 366 30.09 -9.19 2.67
CA VAL A 366 30.39 -10.40 1.91
C VAL A 366 29.14 -10.81 1.12
N LEU A 367 29.22 -10.73 -0.21
CA LEU A 367 28.13 -11.04 -1.14
C LEU A 367 28.60 -12.10 -2.13
N HIS A 368 27.68 -12.91 -2.64
CA HIS A 368 27.98 -13.83 -3.74
C HIS A 368 28.49 -13.03 -4.98
N PRO A 369 29.56 -13.45 -5.68
CA PRO A 369 30.22 -12.62 -6.70
C PRO A 369 29.30 -12.15 -7.85
N SER A 370 28.28 -12.93 -8.23
CA SER A 370 27.29 -12.52 -9.23
C SER A 370 26.38 -11.38 -8.74
N LEU A 371 25.93 -11.46 -7.49
CA LEU A 371 25.11 -10.43 -6.85
C LEU A 371 25.92 -9.15 -6.63
N GLN A 372 27.19 -9.29 -6.22
CA GLN A 372 28.14 -8.20 -6.07
C GLN A 372 28.30 -7.39 -7.37
N LYS A 373 28.55 -8.08 -8.50
CA LYS A 373 28.65 -7.46 -9.84
C LYS A 373 27.35 -6.76 -10.24
N ARG A 374 26.19 -7.38 -9.99
CA ARG A 374 24.87 -6.81 -10.31
C ARG A 374 24.60 -5.52 -9.51
N ILE A 375 24.90 -5.53 -8.20
CA ILE A 375 24.78 -4.36 -7.31
C ILE A 375 25.71 -3.24 -7.76
N GLU A 376 26.95 -3.55 -8.15
CA GLU A 376 27.91 -2.55 -8.62
C GLU A 376 27.49 -1.91 -9.96
N GLN A 377 27.09 -2.73 -10.94
CA GLN A 377 26.53 -2.23 -12.21
C GLN A 377 25.34 -1.30 -11.97
N LEU A 378 24.46 -1.69 -11.03
CA LEU A 378 23.29 -0.93 -10.65
C LEU A 378 23.65 0.38 -9.94
N ALA A 379 24.63 0.38 -9.03
CA ALA A 379 25.06 1.60 -8.34
C ALA A 379 25.70 2.61 -9.32
N ARG A 380 26.51 2.12 -10.26
CA ARG A 380 27.09 2.92 -11.36
C ARG A 380 26.00 3.46 -12.29
N ALA A 381 25.02 2.63 -12.67
CA ALA A 381 23.89 3.07 -13.48
C ALA A 381 23.07 4.18 -12.77
N THR A 382 22.77 4.02 -11.48
CA THR A 382 22.05 5.01 -10.68
C THR A 382 22.81 6.32 -10.53
N ALA A 383 24.14 6.28 -10.36
CA ALA A 383 24.98 7.49 -10.35
C ALA A 383 24.89 8.25 -11.69
N ASN A 384 25.00 7.52 -12.81
CA ASN A 384 24.90 8.11 -14.15
C ASN A 384 23.48 8.58 -14.48
N THR A 385 22.45 7.90 -13.99
CA THR A 385 21.02 8.24 -14.16
C THR A 385 20.76 9.67 -13.69
N LYS A 386 21.30 10.05 -12.53
CA LYS A 386 21.21 11.42 -12.00
C LYS A 386 21.86 12.46 -12.91
N ALA A 387 23.00 12.13 -13.54
CA ALA A 387 23.72 13.06 -14.42
C ALA A 387 23.04 13.27 -15.79
N HIS A 388 22.16 12.36 -16.20
CA HIS A 388 21.48 12.38 -17.51
C HIS A 388 19.95 12.48 -17.39
N GLU A 389 19.43 12.85 -16.21
CA GLU A 389 17.99 12.99 -15.90
C GLU A 389 17.10 11.79 -16.29
N ALA A 390 17.68 10.59 -16.33
CA ALA A 390 16.97 9.35 -16.63
C ALA A 390 16.08 8.90 -15.46
N PRO A 391 15.04 8.08 -15.71
CA PRO A 391 14.19 7.55 -14.64
C PRO A 391 14.96 6.59 -13.71
N PHE A 392 14.80 6.79 -12.40
CA PHE A 392 15.33 5.88 -11.38
C PHE A 392 14.64 4.51 -11.42
N ARG A 393 15.37 3.46 -11.02
CA ARG A 393 14.86 2.09 -10.96
C ARG A 393 14.48 1.73 -9.52
N ASN A 394 13.30 1.15 -9.35
CA ASN A 394 12.88 0.58 -8.08
C ASN A 394 13.51 -0.82 -7.88
N MET A 395 13.77 -1.19 -6.63
CA MET A 395 14.50 -2.42 -6.28
C MET A 395 13.84 -3.05 -5.05
N LEU A 396 13.63 -4.37 -5.09
CA LEU A 396 13.15 -5.15 -3.96
C LEU A 396 14.25 -6.12 -3.52
N PHE A 397 14.64 -6.06 -2.25
CA PHE A 397 15.53 -7.04 -1.64
C PHE A 397 14.70 -7.99 -0.78
N TYR A 398 14.74 -9.28 -1.11
CA TYR A 398 14.04 -10.33 -0.37
C TYR A 398 15.03 -11.36 0.17
N GLY A 399 14.61 -12.12 1.19
CA GLY A 399 15.42 -13.16 1.83
C GLY A 399 15.30 -13.12 3.35
N PRO A 400 15.84 -14.14 4.07
CA PRO A 400 15.72 -14.26 5.53
C PRO A 400 16.13 -13.01 6.32
N PRO A 401 15.64 -12.81 7.55
CA PRO A 401 16.16 -11.79 8.46
C PRO A 401 17.68 -11.98 8.70
N GLY A 402 18.39 -10.90 9.04
CA GLY A 402 19.85 -10.94 9.28
C GLY A 402 20.74 -11.01 8.03
N THR A 403 20.20 -11.20 6.82
CA THR A 403 20.97 -11.30 5.55
C THR A 403 21.57 -9.98 5.02
N GLY A 404 21.60 -8.92 5.84
CA GLY A 404 22.28 -7.66 5.49
C GLY A 404 21.58 -6.77 4.46
N LYS A 405 20.30 -7.01 4.12
CA LYS A 405 19.52 -6.25 3.12
C LYS A 405 19.62 -4.72 3.30
N THR A 406 19.36 -4.23 4.51
CA THR A 406 19.45 -2.81 4.90
C THR A 406 20.88 -2.24 4.76
N MET A 407 21.90 -3.07 5.04
CA MET A 407 23.32 -2.70 4.90
C MET A 407 23.71 -2.54 3.42
N VAL A 408 23.23 -3.44 2.55
CA VAL A 408 23.39 -3.34 1.09
C VAL A 408 22.74 -2.07 0.54
N ALA A 409 21.52 -1.73 0.98
CA ALA A 409 20.83 -0.51 0.55
C ALA A 409 21.61 0.77 0.91
N ARG A 410 22.12 0.87 2.16
CA ARG A 410 22.96 1.98 2.62
C ARG A 410 24.25 2.12 1.80
N GLU A 411 24.87 1.00 1.44
CA GLU A 411 26.10 0.98 0.63
C GLU A 411 25.85 1.32 -0.85
N ILE A 412 24.69 0.95 -1.42
CA ILE A 412 24.27 1.41 -2.75
C ILE A 412 24.10 2.93 -2.77
N ALA A 413 23.43 3.51 -1.77
CA ALA A 413 23.27 4.97 -1.68
C ALA A 413 24.65 5.67 -1.64
N ARG A 414 25.57 5.18 -0.78
CA ARG A 414 26.95 5.66 -0.66
C ARG A 414 27.69 5.61 -2.00
N LYS A 415 27.63 4.47 -2.70
CA LYS A 415 28.31 4.28 -4.01
C LYS A 415 27.68 5.07 -5.14
N SER A 416 26.37 5.32 -5.12
CA SER A 416 25.67 6.13 -6.12
C SER A 416 25.77 7.63 -5.88
N GLY A 417 26.37 8.07 -4.75
CA GLY A 417 26.47 9.49 -4.41
C GLY A 417 25.13 10.16 -4.06
N LEU A 418 24.13 9.36 -3.72
CA LEU A 418 22.80 9.80 -3.29
C LEU A 418 22.78 9.97 -1.76
N ASP A 419 21.88 10.80 -1.27
CA ASP A 419 21.50 10.74 0.14
C ASP A 419 20.70 9.45 0.42
N TYR A 420 20.74 8.99 1.67
CA TYR A 420 20.00 7.83 2.17
C TYR A 420 18.90 8.28 3.12
N ALA A 421 17.73 7.65 3.04
CA ALA A 421 16.69 7.71 4.08
C ALA A 421 16.07 6.33 4.29
N MET A 422 15.72 6.01 5.52
CA MET A 422 15.09 4.74 5.91
C MET A 422 13.76 4.97 6.62
N MET A 423 12.71 4.30 6.16
CA MET A 423 11.48 4.05 6.91
C MET A 423 11.29 2.55 7.14
N THR A 424 10.38 2.17 8.04
CA THR A 424 9.80 0.81 8.10
C THR A 424 8.32 0.89 7.72
N GLY A 425 7.77 -0.15 7.10
CA GLY A 425 6.33 -0.33 6.94
C GLY A 425 5.56 -0.42 8.27
N GLY A 426 6.19 -0.93 9.33
CA GLY A 426 5.58 -1.05 10.66
C GLY A 426 5.26 0.29 11.34
N ASP A 427 6.00 1.36 11.02
CA ASP A 427 5.66 2.73 11.48
C ASP A 427 4.55 3.37 10.62
N VAL A 428 4.28 2.82 9.43
CA VAL A 428 3.33 3.37 8.44
C VAL A 428 1.93 2.77 8.61
N ALA A 429 1.84 1.46 8.79
CA ALA A 429 0.56 0.74 8.97
C ALA A 429 -0.40 1.38 10.02
N PRO A 430 0.02 1.70 11.26
CA PRO A 430 -0.90 2.22 12.29
C PRO A 430 -1.44 3.64 12.02
N LEU A 431 -0.97 4.35 10.98
CA LEU A 431 -1.44 5.70 10.64
C LEU A 431 -2.69 5.71 9.75
N GLY A 432 -3.07 4.58 9.16
CA GLY A 432 -4.22 4.46 8.27
C GLY A 432 -4.29 5.58 7.22
N PRO A 433 -5.38 6.37 7.10
CA PRO A 433 -5.49 7.43 6.10
C PRO A 433 -4.46 8.56 6.25
N GLN A 434 -3.84 8.73 7.43
CA GLN A 434 -2.79 9.73 7.62
C GLN A 434 -1.45 9.30 7.00
N ALA A 435 -1.25 7.99 6.76
CA ALA A 435 -0.04 7.44 6.15
C ALA A 435 0.26 8.11 4.79
N VAL A 436 -0.75 8.22 3.91
CA VAL A 436 -0.63 8.84 2.58
C VAL A 436 -0.10 10.28 2.68
N THR A 437 -0.64 11.07 3.63
CA THR A 437 -0.20 12.46 3.85
C THR A 437 1.26 12.52 4.32
N LYS A 438 1.67 11.60 5.20
CA LYS A 438 3.06 11.52 5.70
C LYS A 438 4.03 11.04 4.61
N ILE A 439 3.61 10.11 3.74
CA ILE A 439 4.39 9.65 2.58
C ILE A 439 4.60 10.80 1.57
N HIS A 440 3.56 11.60 1.28
CA HIS A 440 3.73 12.81 0.46
C HIS A 440 4.74 13.79 1.06
N GLN A 441 4.73 14.00 2.39
CA GLN A 441 5.73 14.82 3.08
C GLN A 441 7.17 14.27 2.92
N ILE A 442 7.35 12.95 2.89
CA ILE A 442 8.65 12.32 2.59
C ILE A 442 9.09 12.64 1.15
N PHE A 443 8.21 12.50 0.16
CA PHE A 443 8.55 12.81 -1.23
C PHE A 443 8.86 14.30 -1.46
N ASP A 444 8.11 15.21 -0.84
CA ASP A 444 8.39 16.65 -0.93
C ASP A 444 9.65 17.07 -0.16
N TRP A 445 10.02 16.34 0.88
CA TRP A 445 11.32 16.49 1.55
C TRP A 445 12.46 15.90 0.69
N ALA A 446 12.25 14.76 0.03
CA ALA A 446 13.22 14.14 -0.88
C ALA A 446 13.60 15.05 -2.04
N LYS A 447 12.61 15.73 -2.65
CA LYS A 447 12.81 16.74 -3.70
C LYS A 447 13.70 17.92 -3.27
N LYS A 448 13.88 18.18 -1.97
CA LYS A 448 14.76 19.25 -1.46
C LYS A 448 16.24 18.84 -1.45
N SER A 449 16.57 17.56 -1.61
CA SER A 449 17.98 17.12 -1.67
C SER A 449 18.63 17.49 -3.00
N LYS A 450 19.75 18.22 -2.92
CA LYS A 450 20.65 18.46 -4.06
C LYS A 450 21.39 17.21 -4.54
N LYS A 451 21.46 16.16 -3.72
CA LYS A 451 22.14 14.92 -4.07
C LYS A 451 21.21 13.90 -4.73
N GLY A 452 19.89 14.06 -4.61
CA GLY A 452 18.92 12.99 -4.87
C GLY A 452 18.89 12.00 -3.70
N LEU A 453 17.75 11.34 -3.49
CA LEU A 453 17.52 10.50 -2.32
C LEU A 453 17.23 9.05 -2.73
N LEU A 454 17.96 8.10 -2.12
CA LEU A 454 17.58 6.70 -2.06
C LEU A 454 16.73 6.49 -0.80
N LEU A 455 15.45 6.20 -1.01
CA LEU A 455 14.49 5.90 0.05
C LEU A 455 14.38 4.38 0.21
N PHE A 456 14.84 3.87 1.36
CA PHE A 456 14.73 2.47 1.74
C PHE A 456 13.50 2.26 2.63
N ILE A 457 12.70 1.26 2.28
CA ILE A 457 11.52 0.84 3.04
C ILE A 457 11.84 -0.57 3.56
N ASP A 458 12.12 -0.67 4.86
CA ASP A 458 12.21 -1.98 5.53
C ASP A 458 10.80 -2.49 5.85
N GLU A 459 10.62 -3.80 6.03
CA GLU A 459 9.33 -4.41 6.39
C GLU A 459 8.17 -3.97 5.45
N ALA A 460 8.46 -3.88 4.15
CA ALA A 460 7.50 -3.42 3.13
C ALA A 460 6.29 -4.36 2.96
N ASP A 461 6.39 -5.60 3.42
CA ASP A 461 5.29 -6.54 3.58
C ASP A 461 4.19 -6.01 4.52
N ALA A 462 4.54 -5.26 5.56
CA ALA A 462 3.56 -4.60 6.43
C ALA A 462 2.72 -3.51 5.75
N PHE A 463 3.11 -3.07 4.53
CA PHE A 463 2.36 -2.12 3.70
C PHE A 463 1.65 -2.80 2.51
N LEU A 464 2.03 -4.03 2.15
CA LEU A 464 1.54 -4.74 0.96
C LEU A 464 0.58 -5.90 1.28
N CYS A 465 0.38 -6.21 2.56
CA CYS A 465 -0.49 -7.29 3.02
C CYS A 465 -1.87 -6.81 3.57
N GLU A 466 -2.11 -5.49 3.61
CA GLU A 466 -3.45 -4.88 3.69
C GLU A 466 -3.92 -4.43 2.31
#